data_AF-A0A3E0HFL8-F1
#
_entry.id   AF-A0A3E0HFL8-F1
#
_cell.length_a   1.000
_cell.length_b   1.000
_cell.length_c   1.000
_cell.angle_alpha   90.00
_cell.angle_beta   90.00
_cell.angle_gamma   90.00
#
_symmetry.space_group_name_H-M   'P 1'
#
loop_
_entity.id
_entity.type
_entity.pdbx_description
1 polymer ?
#
loop_
_entity_poly.entity_id
_entity_poly.type
_entity_poly.pdbx_seq_one_letter_code
_entity_poly.pdbx_strand_id
1 'polypeptide(L)'
;MKRIKPNEISENLSEEQLETLAKMANEIPVSNDWIECSKKLNERQKCLIYNKRRELRDEKEKKRSMEMTKEQRAEEDKKWQLWYSNIDADSFYGNMGQPETPEEFRRRYGVWPPGYKEE
;
A
#
# COMPACT_ATOMS: atom_id res chain seq x y z
N MET A 1 20.32 -5.62 1.18
CA MET A 1 20.10 -4.63 2.25
C MET A 1 20.58 -5.21 3.57
N LYS A 2 21.30 -4.46 4.43
CA LYS A 2 21.62 -4.92 5.78
C LYS A 2 20.32 -5.11 6.56
N ARG A 3 20.12 -6.28 7.18
CA ARG A 3 18.92 -6.57 7.97
C ARG A 3 19.23 -6.43 9.43
N ILE A 4 18.31 -5.82 10.17
CA ILE A 4 18.38 -5.71 11.62
C ILE A 4 17.69 -6.92 12.22
N LYS A 5 18.38 -7.64 13.10
CA LYS A 5 17.78 -8.69 13.91
C LYS A 5 17.08 -8.11 15.13
N PRO A 6 16.10 -8.82 15.71
CA PRO A 6 15.37 -8.33 16.88
C PRO A 6 16.24 -8.03 18.11
N ASN A 7 17.45 -8.59 18.19
CA ASN A 7 18.37 -8.37 19.32
C ASN A 7 19.26 -7.14 19.13
N GLU A 8 19.28 -6.57 17.94
CA GLU A 8 20.08 -5.39 17.58
C GLU A 8 19.24 -4.10 17.65
N ILE A 9 17.98 -4.19 18.08
CA ILE A 9 17.08 -3.06 18.26
C ILE A 9 17.45 -2.34 19.55
N SER A 10 17.94 -1.12 19.40
CA SER A 10 18.21 -0.22 20.51
C SER A 10 16.91 0.31 21.11
N GLU A 11 16.91 0.60 22.41
CA GLU A 11 15.77 1.23 23.08
C GLU A 11 15.44 2.61 22.48
N ASN A 12 16.48 3.38 22.13
CA ASN A 12 16.37 4.57 21.30
C ASN A 12 16.85 4.22 19.88
N LEU A 13 15.93 4.21 18.93
CA LEU A 13 16.24 3.90 17.53
C LEU A 13 17.12 5.01 16.92
N SER A 14 18.29 4.63 16.42
CA SER A 14 19.10 5.54 15.59
C SER A 14 18.43 5.80 14.25
N GLU A 15 18.83 6.87 13.56
CA GLU A 15 18.30 7.17 12.23
C GLU A 15 18.58 6.05 11.22
N GLU A 16 19.77 5.44 11.28
CA GLU A 16 20.12 4.29 10.44
C GLU A 16 19.25 3.06 10.74
N GLN A 17 18.92 2.83 12.02
CA GLN A 17 17.99 1.76 12.40
C GLN A 17 16.58 2.05 11.90
N LEU A 18 16.11 3.29 12.03
CA LEU A 18 14.80 3.72 11.52
C LEU A 18 14.69 3.52 10.02
N GLU A 19 15.68 3.96 9.25
CA GLU A 19 15.68 3.83 7.80
C GLU A 19 15.71 2.35 7.37
N THR A 20 16.52 1.55 8.05
CA THR A 20 16.62 0.11 7.77
C THR A 20 15.31 -0.61 8.11
N LEU A 21 14.73 -0.35 9.28
CA LEU A 21 13.44 -0.91 9.67
C LEU A 21 12.30 -0.45 8.74
N ALA A 22 12.31 0.81 8.30
CA ALA A 22 11.32 1.35 7.37
C ALA A 22 11.40 0.68 6.00
N LYS A 23 12.61 0.43 5.49
CA LYS A 23 12.82 -0.31 4.24
C LYS A 23 12.34 -1.77 4.36
N MET A 24 12.63 -2.45 5.47
CA MET A 24 12.13 -3.81 5.73
C MET A 24 10.59 -3.85 5.78
N ALA A 25 9.98 -2.85 6.44
CA ALA A 25 8.53 -2.71 6.52
C ALA A 25 7.84 -2.33 5.20
N ASN A 26 8.62 -1.98 4.16
CA ASN A 26 8.13 -1.65 2.83
C ASN A 26 8.27 -2.81 1.83
N GLU A 27 8.86 -3.93 2.24
CA GLU A 27 9.00 -5.13 1.40
C GLU A 27 7.63 -5.80 1.17
N ILE A 28 7.40 -6.24 -0.06
CA ILE A 28 6.23 -7.03 -0.46
C ILE A 28 6.75 -8.28 -1.19
N PRO A 29 6.58 -9.49 -0.65
CA PRO A 29 5.94 -9.80 0.64
C PRO A 29 6.76 -9.34 1.84
N VAL A 30 6.08 -9.13 2.96
CA VAL A 30 6.69 -8.68 4.22
C VAL A 30 7.65 -9.76 4.74
N SER A 31 8.87 -9.38 5.13
CA SER A 31 9.87 -10.32 5.63
C SER A 31 9.60 -10.79 7.06
N ASN A 32 9.93 -12.06 7.34
CA ASN A 32 9.84 -12.63 8.69
C ASN A 32 10.68 -11.85 9.71
N ASP A 33 11.86 -11.37 9.30
CA ASP A 33 12.73 -10.55 10.15
C ASP A 33 12.02 -9.28 10.63
N TRP A 34 11.26 -8.61 9.76
CA TRP A 34 10.43 -7.46 10.15
C TRP A 34 9.33 -7.87 11.12
N ILE A 35 8.65 -8.98 10.87
CA ILE A 35 7.59 -9.49 11.75
C ILE A 35 8.13 -9.69 13.17
N GLU A 36 9.31 -10.30 13.31
CA GLU A 36 9.95 -10.51 14.61
C GLU A 36 10.40 -9.19 15.26
N CYS A 37 11.00 -8.28 14.50
CA CYS A 37 11.41 -6.97 14.98
C CYS A 37 10.19 -6.15 15.46
N SER A 38 9.09 -6.15 14.70
CA SER A 38 7.86 -5.41 15.02
C SER A 38 7.23 -5.80 16.35
N LYS A 39 7.42 -7.04 16.81
CA LYS A 39 6.92 -7.53 18.10
C LYS A 39 7.67 -6.94 19.29
N LYS A 40 8.93 -6.54 19.12
CA LYS A 40 9.75 -5.94 20.18
C LYS A 40 9.66 -4.41 20.23
N LEU A 41 9.14 -3.79 19.16
CA LEU A 41 9.02 -2.35 19.07
C LEU A 41 7.80 -1.85 19.85
N ASN A 42 7.97 -0.76 20.59
CA ASN A 42 6.85 -0.05 21.21
C ASN A 42 6.08 0.78 20.17
N GLU A 43 4.87 1.24 20.51
CA GLU A 43 4.03 1.97 19.57
C GLU A 43 4.66 3.28 19.07
N ARG A 44 5.38 3.99 19.93
CA ARG A 44 6.08 5.22 19.53
C ARG A 44 7.16 4.94 18.47
N GLN A 45 7.93 3.87 18.67
CA GLN A 45 8.94 3.41 17.71
C GLN A 45 8.30 2.97 16.39
N LYS A 46 7.19 2.22 16.44
CA LYS A 46 6.44 1.85 15.23
C LYS A 46 5.97 3.09 14.46
N CYS A 47 5.42 4.09 15.15
CA CYS A 47 5.03 5.36 14.52
C CYS A 47 6.21 6.03 13.79
N LEU A 48 7.38 6.11 14.42
CA LEU A 48 8.58 6.67 13.80
C LEU A 48 8.99 5.90 12.54
N ILE A 49 8.95 4.57 12.59
CA ILE A 49 9.29 3.71 11.44
C ILE A 49 8.29 3.90 10.30
N TYR A 50 6.98 3.96 10.59
CA TYR A 50 5.97 4.16 9.56
C TYR A 50 6.03 5.56 8.94
N ASN A 51 6.35 6.59 9.72
CA ASN A 51 6.61 7.93 9.20
C ASN A 51 7.82 7.92 8.25
N LYS A 52 8.93 7.29 8.67
CA LYS A 52 10.11 7.15 7.81
C LYS A 52 9.83 6.33 6.55
N ARG A 53 9.00 5.29 6.66
CA ARG A 53 8.54 4.50 5.50
C ARG A 53 7.78 5.36 4.51
N ARG A 54 6.92 6.25 4.99
CA ARG A 54 6.17 7.19 4.15
C ARG A 54 7.12 8.15 3.45
N GLU A 55 8.07 8.75 4.17
CA GLU A 55 9.08 9.64 3.58
C GLU A 55 9.86 8.96 2.44
N LEU A 56 10.34 7.74 2.65
CA LEU A 56 11.06 6.97 1.64
C LEU A 56 10.20 6.67 0.39
N ARG A 57 8.90 6.43 0.57
CA ARG A 57 7.97 6.23 -0.55
C ARG A 57 7.76 7.53 -1.31
N ASP A 58 7.54 8.63 -0.60
CA ASP A 58 7.31 9.95 -1.19
C ASP A 58 8.54 10.42 -1.97
N GLU A 59 9.75 10.19 -1.44
CA GLU A 59 11.00 10.48 -2.15
C GLU A 59 11.18 9.64 -3.41
N LYS A 60 10.85 8.34 -3.35
CA LYS A 60 10.92 7.47 -4.52
C LYS A 60 9.93 7.91 -5.60
N GLU A 61 8.72 8.30 -5.21
CA GLU A 61 7.71 8.78 -6.15
C GLU A 61 8.10 10.14 -6.75
N LYS A 62 8.66 11.05 -5.95
CA LYS A 62 9.22 12.31 -6.46
C LYS A 62 10.32 12.06 -7.49
N LYS A 63 11.25 11.14 -7.22
CA LYS A 63 12.30 10.77 -8.18
C LYS A 63 11.71 10.21 -9.48
N ARG A 64 10.77 9.26 -9.36
CA ARG A 64 10.04 8.72 -10.53
C ARG A 64 9.37 9.83 -11.34
N SER A 65 8.70 10.76 -10.68
CA SER A 65 8.02 11.89 -11.34
C SER A 65 9.00 12.84 -12.05
N MET A 66 10.17 13.10 -11.44
CA MET A 66 11.23 13.91 -12.06
C MET A 66 11.86 13.21 -13.26
N GLU A 67 12.05 11.89 -13.19
CA GLU A 67 12.62 11.06 -14.26
C GLU A 67 11.65 10.80 -15.40
N MET A 68 10.33 10.91 -15.16
CA MET A 68 9.33 10.72 -16.20
C MET A 68 9.46 11.74 -17.32
N THR A 69 9.55 11.23 -18.55
CA THR A 69 9.54 12.04 -19.77
C THR A 69 8.16 12.63 -20.02
N LYS A 70 8.08 13.67 -20.87
CA LYS A 70 6.79 14.31 -21.22
C LYS A 70 5.80 13.31 -21.85
N GLU A 71 6.31 12.36 -22.63
CA GLU A 71 5.49 11.31 -23.26
C GLU A 71 4.90 10.35 -22.22
N GLN A 72 5.70 9.90 -21.26
CA GLN A 72 5.23 9.03 -20.16
C GLN A 72 4.18 9.71 -19.30
N ARG A 73 4.34 11.01 -18.99
CA ARG A 73 3.32 11.78 -18.27
C ARG A 73 2.02 11.87 -19.06
N ALA A 74 2.10 12.11 -20.37
CA ALA A 74 0.92 12.16 -21.22
C ALA A 74 0.19 10.81 -21.30
N GLU A 75 0.91 9.68 -21.28
CA GLU A 75 0.31 8.34 -21.20
C GLU A 75 -0.35 8.07 -19.86
N GLU A 76 0.28 8.45 -18.74
CA GLU A 76 -0.34 8.33 -17.40
C GLU A 76 -1.58 9.21 -17.29
N ASP A 77 -1.53 10.47 -17.75
CA ASP A 77 -2.68 11.36 -17.77
C ASP A 77 -3.83 10.79 -18.61
N LYS A 78 -3.54 10.19 -19.77
CA LYS A 78 -4.55 9.49 -20.59
C LYS A 78 -5.16 8.31 -19.84
N LYS A 79 -4.36 7.52 -19.12
CA LYS A 79 -4.88 6.41 -18.30
C LYS A 79 -5.78 6.91 -17.19
N TRP A 80 -5.39 7.98 -16.50
CA TRP A 80 -6.22 8.59 -15.46
C TRP A 80 -7.50 9.19 -16.02
N GLN A 81 -7.45 9.90 -17.16
CA GLN A 81 -8.64 10.42 -17.83
C GLN A 81 -9.60 9.31 -18.26
N LEU A 82 -9.06 8.22 -18.85
CA LEU A 82 -9.86 7.05 -19.21
C LEU A 82 -10.49 6.40 -17.96
N TRP A 83 -9.76 6.35 -16.84
CA TRP A 83 -10.30 5.86 -15.59
C TRP A 83 -11.45 6.75 -15.11
N TYR A 84 -11.26 8.07 -15.01
CA TYR A 84 -12.30 9.03 -14.62
C TYR A 84 -13.54 8.99 -15.53
N SER A 85 -13.37 8.85 -16.85
CA SER A 85 -14.49 8.77 -17.78
C SER A 85 -15.31 7.47 -17.65
N ASN A 86 -14.71 6.43 -17.05
CA ASN A 86 -15.37 5.15 -16.80
C ASN A 86 -15.79 5.00 -15.33
N ILE A 87 -15.72 6.05 -14.51
CA ILE A 87 -16.30 6.06 -13.16
C ILE A 87 -17.80 6.23 -13.30
N ASP A 88 -18.51 5.14 -13.12
CA ASP A 88 -19.94 5.11 -12.88
C ASP A 88 -20.21 5.45 -11.40
N ALA A 89 -21.12 6.38 -11.13
CA ALA A 89 -21.42 6.85 -9.79
C ALA A 89 -22.01 5.74 -8.89
N ASP A 90 -22.62 4.72 -9.50
CA ASP A 90 -23.19 3.58 -8.80
C ASP A 90 -22.21 2.41 -8.64
N SER A 91 -20.99 2.54 -9.18
CA SER A 91 -19.94 1.52 -9.09
C SER A 91 -18.92 1.86 -7.98
N PHE A 92 -18.62 0.87 -7.13
CA PHE A 92 -17.53 1.00 -6.15
C PHE A 92 -16.22 0.58 -6.81
N TYR A 93 -15.20 1.44 -6.75
CA TYR A 93 -13.88 1.17 -7.33
C TYR A 93 -12.86 0.95 -6.23
N GLY A 94 -12.78 -0.28 -5.72
CA GLY A 94 -11.79 -0.71 -4.73
C GLY A 94 -10.97 -1.87 -5.25
N ASN A 95 -9.65 -1.81 -5.07
CA ASN A 95 -8.68 -2.85 -5.49
C ASN A 95 -8.73 -4.12 -4.59
N MET A 96 -9.91 -4.50 -4.10
CA MET A 96 -10.16 -5.61 -3.18
C MET A 96 -11.00 -6.70 -3.86
N GLY A 97 -10.67 -7.01 -5.12
CA GLY A 97 -11.25 -8.13 -5.86
C GLY A 97 -12.76 -8.19 -5.75
N GLN A 98 -13.46 -7.12 -6.10
CA GLN A 98 -14.91 -7.09 -5.98
C GLN A 98 -15.58 -8.07 -6.94
N PRO A 99 -16.73 -8.63 -6.56
CA PRO A 99 -17.53 -9.44 -7.46
C PRO A 99 -17.99 -8.57 -8.64
N GLU A 100 -17.74 -9.04 -9.86
CA GLU A 100 -18.09 -8.31 -11.09
C GLU A 100 -19.57 -8.47 -11.47
N THR A 101 -20.28 -9.39 -10.79
CA THR A 101 -21.70 -9.69 -11.03
C THR A 101 -22.49 -9.84 -9.72
N PRO A 102 -23.82 -9.58 -9.73
CA PRO A 102 -24.69 -9.85 -8.58
C PRO A 102 -24.64 -11.30 -8.11
N GLU A 103 -24.46 -12.25 -9.04
CA GLU A 103 -24.30 -13.67 -8.74
C GLU A 103 -22.99 -13.96 -8.00
N GLU A 104 -21.90 -13.31 -8.41
CA GLU A 104 -20.62 -13.43 -7.71
C GLU A 104 -20.68 -12.76 -6.33
N PHE A 105 -21.43 -11.67 -6.19
CA PHE A 105 -21.70 -11.02 -4.92
C PHE A 105 -22.48 -11.95 -3.99
N ARG A 106 -23.56 -12.59 -4.47
CA ARG A 106 -24.30 -13.62 -3.73
C ARG A 106 -23.42 -14.80 -3.36
N ARG A 107 -22.60 -15.28 -4.29
CA ARG A 107 -21.68 -16.42 -4.05
C ARG A 107 -20.67 -16.12 -2.95
N ARG A 108 -20.15 -14.89 -2.87
CA ARG A 108 -19.12 -14.50 -1.88
C ARG A 108 -19.70 -14.10 -0.52
N TYR A 109 -20.78 -13.34 -0.52
CA TYR A 109 -21.30 -12.72 0.69
C TYR A 109 -22.60 -13.38 1.20
N GLY A 110 -23.15 -14.34 0.46
CA GLY A 110 -24.36 -15.09 0.83
C GLY A 110 -25.65 -14.27 0.75
N VAL A 111 -25.56 -13.00 0.36
CA VAL A 111 -26.66 -12.04 0.26
C VAL A 111 -26.65 -11.40 -1.11
N TRP A 112 -27.83 -11.03 -1.62
CA TRP A 112 -27.92 -10.26 -2.86
C TRP A 112 -27.43 -8.82 -2.64
N PRO A 113 -26.85 -8.18 -3.68
CA PRO A 113 -26.48 -6.78 -3.57
C PRO A 113 -27.75 -5.92 -3.39
N PRO A 114 -27.65 -4.81 -2.63
CA PRO A 114 -28.78 -3.92 -2.39
C PRO A 114 -29.43 -3.46 -3.70
N GLY A 115 -30.75 -3.62 -3.83
CA GLY A 115 -31.50 -3.20 -5.02
C GLY A 115 -31.70 -4.28 -6.10
N TYR A 116 -31.08 -5.46 -5.97
CA TYR A 116 -31.36 -6.59 -6.85
C TYR A 116 -32.79 -7.10 -6.61
N LYS A 117 -33.64 -7.03 -7.65
CA LYS A 117 -34.97 -7.64 -7.68
C LYS A 117 -34.86 -8.92 -8.50
N GLU A 118 -35.11 -10.05 -7.88
CA GLU A 118 -35.34 -11.30 -8.62
C GLU A 118 -36.59 -11.08 -9.49
N GLU A 119 -36.41 -11.14 -10.82
CA GLU A 119 -37.51 -11.22 -11.78
C GLU A 119 -38.16 -12.61 -11.75
#